data_AF-A0A1R0GX52-F1
#
_entry.id   AF-A0A1R0GX52-F1
#
_cell.length_a   1.000
_cell.length_b   1.000
_cell.length_c   1.000
_cell.angle_alpha   90.00
_cell.angle_beta   90.00
_cell.angle_gamma   90.00
#
_symmetry.space_group_name_H-M   'P 1'
#
loop_
_entity.id
_entity.type
_entity.pdbx_description
1 polymer ?
#
loop_
_entity_poly.entity_id
_entity_poly.type
_entity_poly.pdbx_seq_one_letter_code
_entity_poly.pdbx_strand_id
1 'polypeptide(L)'
;MVVFRTNTAYDRFWEGRKLLSSLEADITKAMRMFQISIHPKSEKEMEEKVQAMKNLVAMAYSIKYFLLARPNYFSEKMKELLPKKMLSLNSEKDDNRFDEKNETISDKEMRGIGIFAKDTYNLPIAISFEITKYLEYVDKTGIVVPIYMIMYGLIGSIVDIFVGCIRIETTPVPKAYSSHLYLITGLYLMCIPFAMNGNPVAVTAIVQVILTFMLLGILSISEEIENPFGSDRNDLPISKYCDNLYDHLMFTLEHSRKESFSTV
;
A
#
# COMPACT_ATOMS: atom_id res chain seq x y z
N MET A 1 -29.42 -0.76 7.82
CA MET A 1 -28.18 -1.53 8.06
C MET A 1 -27.31 -1.64 6.81
N VAL A 2 -27.87 -1.97 5.63
CA VAL A 2 -27.12 -2.01 4.36
C VAL A 2 -26.36 -0.70 4.08
N VAL A 3 -27.03 0.46 4.23
CA VAL A 3 -26.42 1.79 4.08
C VAL A 3 -25.25 2.04 5.06
N PHE A 4 -25.33 1.48 6.27
CA PHE A 4 -24.23 1.63 7.23
C PHE A 4 -22.99 0.86 6.76
N ARG A 5 -23.18 -0.39 6.29
CA ARG A 5 -22.09 -1.20 5.73
C ARG A 5 -21.47 -0.55 4.50
N THR A 6 -22.29 -0.01 3.59
CA THR A 6 -21.79 0.68 2.38
C THR A 6 -20.96 1.88 2.75
N ASN A 7 -21.41 2.68 3.72
CA ASN A 7 -20.67 3.85 4.18
C ASN A 7 -19.35 3.45 4.84
N THR A 8 -19.34 2.44 5.71
CA THR A 8 -18.10 1.96 6.33
C THR A 8 -17.10 1.42 5.31
N ALA A 9 -17.56 0.66 4.31
CA ALA A 9 -16.70 0.17 3.24
C ALA A 9 -16.14 1.32 2.39
N TYR A 10 -16.99 2.29 2.04
CA TYR A 10 -16.58 3.49 1.32
C TYR A 10 -15.56 4.32 2.09
N ASP A 11 -15.76 4.52 3.38
CA ASP A 11 -14.85 5.28 4.25
C ASP A 11 -13.46 4.63 4.28
N ARG A 12 -13.39 3.29 4.38
CA ARG A 12 -12.12 2.55 4.32
C ARG A 12 -11.42 2.69 2.98
N PHE A 13 -12.16 2.56 1.88
CA PHE A 13 -11.63 2.75 0.54
C PHE A 13 -11.06 4.17 0.35
N TRP A 14 -11.82 5.17 0.79
CA TRP A 14 -11.43 6.57 0.70
C TRP A 14 -10.23 6.91 1.59
N GLU A 15 -10.17 6.35 2.80
CA GLU A 15 -9.02 6.47 3.70
C GLU A 15 -7.76 5.86 3.08
N GLY A 16 -7.85 4.65 2.52
CA GLY A 16 -6.74 3.99 1.83
C GLY A 16 -6.20 4.83 0.66
N ARG A 17 -7.11 5.43 -0.14
CA ARG A 17 -6.72 6.34 -1.24
C ARG A 17 -5.98 7.57 -0.74
N LYS A 18 -6.46 8.18 0.35
CA LYS A 18 -5.80 9.35 0.97
C LYS A 18 -4.40 8.99 1.46
N LEU A 19 -4.24 7.85 2.12
CA LEU A 19 -2.94 7.38 2.61
C LEU A 19 -1.94 7.19 1.47
N LEU A 20 -2.34 6.52 0.38
CA LEU A 20 -1.46 6.35 -0.80
C LEU A 20 -1.11 7.68 -1.47
N SER A 21 -2.06 8.62 -1.56
CA SER A 21 -1.79 9.95 -2.11
C SER A 21 -0.81 10.73 -1.24
N SER A 22 -0.92 10.63 0.09
CA SER A 22 0.03 11.24 1.02
C SER A 22 1.40 10.56 0.94
N LEU A 23 1.45 9.25 0.73
CA LEU A 23 2.69 8.49 0.56
C LEU A 23 3.49 9.00 -0.65
N GLU A 24 2.83 9.12 -1.80
CA GLU A 24 3.44 9.66 -3.02
C GLU A 24 3.96 11.08 -2.80
N ALA A 25 3.16 11.94 -2.14
CA ALA A 25 3.54 13.31 -1.86
C ALA A 25 4.75 13.40 -0.92
N ASP A 26 4.77 12.65 0.18
CA ASP A 26 5.83 12.73 1.19
C ASP A 26 7.14 12.13 0.71
N ILE A 27 7.08 11.02 -0.05
CA ILE A 27 8.28 10.46 -0.71
C ILE A 27 8.84 11.45 -1.73
N THR A 28 7.98 12.09 -2.53
CA THR A 28 8.43 13.08 -3.52
C THR A 28 9.05 14.31 -2.86
N LYS A 29 8.45 14.81 -1.77
CA LYS A 29 9.02 15.93 -0.98
C LYS A 29 10.37 15.55 -0.37
N ALA A 30 10.45 14.37 0.26
CA ALA A 30 11.69 13.88 0.85
C ALA A 30 12.78 13.76 -0.21
N MET A 31 12.49 13.13 -1.36
CA MET A 31 13.42 13.00 -2.48
C MET A 31 13.97 14.35 -2.94
N ARG A 32 13.11 15.37 -3.08
CA ARG A 32 13.53 16.73 -3.45
C ARG A 32 14.41 17.39 -2.38
N MET A 33 14.09 17.22 -1.09
CA MET A 33 14.92 17.77 -0.01
C MET A 33 16.28 17.09 0.07
N PHE A 34 16.33 15.76 -0.06
CA PHE A 34 17.59 15.01 -0.15
C PHE A 34 18.43 15.52 -1.33
N GLN A 35 17.79 15.76 -2.47
CA GLN A 35 18.46 16.27 -3.66
C GLN A 35 19.07 17.66 -3.47
N ILE A 36 18.33 18.60 -2.90
CA ILE A 36 18.73 20.03 -2.86
C ILE A 36 19.58 20.34 -1.63
N SER A 37 19.21 19.81 -0.46
CA SER A 37 19.77 20.24 0.82
C SER A 37 21.04 19.48 1.24
N ILE A 38 21.30 18.33 0.61
CA ILE A 38 22.51 17.54 0.87
C ILE A 38 23.54 17.81 -0.22
N HIS A 39 24.66 18.41 0.18
CA HIS A 39 25.78 18.73 -0.69
C HIS A 39 26.96 17.76 -0.41
N PRO A 40 27.08 16.66 -1.16
CA PRO A 40 28.16 15.70 -0.97
C PRO A 40 29.51 16.32 -1.36
N LYS A 41 30.54 16.09 -0.54
CA LYS A 41 31.92 16.58 -0.76
C LYS A 41 32.81 15.54 -1.44
N SER A 42 32.40 14.27 -1.40
CA SER A 42 33.11 13.12 -1.94
C SER A 42 32.20 12.30 -2.87
N GLU A 43 32.79 11.61 -3.84
CA GLU A 43 32.09 10.67 -4.71
C GLU A 43 31.35 9.59 -3.89
N LYS A 44 31.95 9.14 -2.79
CA LYS A 44 31.32 8.20 -1.86
C LYS A 44 30.06 8.77 -1.20
N GLU A 45 30.08 10.04 -0.79
CA GLU A 45 28.90 10.70 -0.20
C GLU A 45 27.80 10.91 -1.25
N MET A 46 28.17 11.11 -2.51
CA MET A 46 27.22 11.16 -3.63
C MET A 46 26.53 9.82 -3.83
N GLU A 47 27.28 8.70 -3.80
CA GLU A 47 26.70 7.35 -3.88
C GLU A 47 25.75 7.06 -2.72
N GLU A 48 26.14 7.41 -1.49
CA GLU A 48 25.30 7.24 -0.29
C GLU A 48 24.00 8.05 -0.37
N LYS A 49 24.08 9.31 -0.86
CA LYS A 49 22.90 10.14 -1.14
C LYS A 49 21.96 9.51 -2.16
N VAL A 50 22.50 9.06 -3.29
CA VAL A 50 21.71 8.39 -4.34
C VAL A 50 21.07 7.11 -3.77
N GLN A 51 21.80 6.35 -2.96
CA GLN A 51 21.26 5.15 -2.32
C GLN A 51 20.13 5.47 -1.33
N ALA A 52 20.23 6.56 -0.57
CA ALA A 52 19.15 6.99 0.32
C ALA A 52 17.89 7.40 -0.45
N MET A 53 18.04 8.07 -1.60
CA MET A 53 16.92 8.39 -2.50
C MET A 53 16.28 7.13 -3.12
N LYS A 54 17.10 6.14 -3.52
CA LYS A 54 16.60 4.83 -3.96
C LYS A 54 15.84 4.12 -2.86
N ASN A 55 16.33 4.18 -1.61
CA ASN A 55 15.68 3.59 -0.45
C ASN A 55 14.29 4.20 -0.20
N LEU A 56 14.08 5.50 -0.40
CA LEU A 56 12.76 6.13 -0.30
C LEU A 56 11.74 5.49 -1.27
N VAL A 57 12.13 5.26 -2.52
CA VAL A 57 11.26 4.59 -3.51
C VAL A 57 11.12 3.11 -3.20
N ALA A 58 12.19 2.44 -2.79
CA ALA A 58 12.14 1.05 -2.36
C ALA A 58 11.19 0.83 -1.18
N MET A 59 11.04 1.82 -0.29
CA MET A 59 10.07 1.81 0.80
C MET A 59 8.62 1.79 0.29
N ALA A 60 8.30 2.50 -0.80
CA ALA A 60 6.96 2.42 -1.40
C ALA A 60 6.66 1.01 -1.95
N TYR A 61 7.63 0.39 -2.63
CA TYR A 61 7.51 -0.98 -3.12
C TYR A 61 7.39 -1.99 -1.99
N SER A 62 8.16 -1.83 -0.91
CA SER A 62 8.06 -2.73 0.24
C SER A 62 6.71 -2.60 0.93
N ILE A 63 6.15 -1.39 1.07
CA ILE A 63 4.80 -1.18 1.60
C ILE A 63 3.77 -1.90 0.72
N LYS A 64 3.85 -1.76 -0.60
CA LYS A 64 2.95 -2.47 -1.55
C LYS A 64 2.98 -3.98 -1.29
N TYR A 65 4.16 -4.59 -1.30
CA TYR A 65 4.26 -6.04 -1.17
C TYR A 65 3.90 -6.52 0.24
N PHE A 66 4.13 -5.69 1.25
CA PHE A 66 3.66 -5.96 2.61
C PHE A 66 2.12 -6.02 2.68
N LEU A 67 1.42 -5.07 2.04
CA LEU A 67 -0.06 -5.02 1.98
C LEU A 67 -0.68 -6.11 1.10
N LEU A 68 0.11 -6.72 0.21
CA LEU A 68 -0.27 -7.90 -0.57
C LEU A 68 0.05 -9.20 0.16
N ALA A 69 0.47 -9.14 1.44
CA ALA A 69 0.95 -10.26 2.23
C ALA A 69 2.13 -11.02 1.59
N ARG A 70 2.93 -10.35 0.75
CA ARG A 70 4.16 -10.85 0.09
C ARG A 70 5.42 -10.13 0.60
N PRO A 71 5.71 -10.10 1.91
CA PRO A 71 6.77 -9.26 2.46
C PRO A 71 8.19 -9.61 1.97
N ASN A 72 8.41 -10.85 1.51
CA ASN A 72 9.72 -11.31 1.01
C ASN A 72 9.87 -11.20 -0.51
N TYR A 73 8.86 -10.68 -1.21
CA TYR A 73 8.90 -10.54 -2.66
C TYR A 73 9.60 -9.25 -3.08
N PHE A 74 10.51 -9.36 -4.04
CA PHE A 74 11.19 -8.23 -4.67
C PHE A 74 10.95 -8.23 -6.17
N SER A 75 10.28 -7.20 -6.70
CA SER A 75 10.22 -6.98 -8.15
C SER A 75 11.59 -6.63 -8.73
N GLU A 76 11.76 -6.81 -10.03
CA GLU A 76 12.98 -6.43 -10.76
C GLU A 76 13.40 -4.99 -10.48
N LYS A 77 12.48 -4.03 -10.61
CA LYS A 77 12.70 -2.62 -10.26
C LYS A 77 13.17 -2.43 -8.82
N MET A 78 12.65 -3.21 -7.87
CA MET A 78 13.01 -3.09 -6.45
C MET A 78 14.42 -3.63 -6.18
N LYS A 79 14.83 -4.70 -6.88
CA LYS A 79 16.19 -5.24 -6.79
C LYS A 79 17.24 -4.25 -7.28
N GLU A 80 16.91 -3.39 -8.25
CA GLU A 80 17.79 -2.31 -8.72
C GLU A 80 17.94 -1.15 -7.72
N LEU A 81 16.92 -0.94 -6.88
CA LEU A 81 16.91 0.13 -5.89
C LEU A 81 17.62 -0.26 -4.59
N LEU A 82 17.46 -1.51 -4.14
CA LEU A 82 17.95 -1.95 -2.84
C LEU A 82 19.47 -2.14 -2.79
N PRO A 83 20.11 -1.85 -1.64
CA PRO A 83 21.51 -2.16 -1.45
C PRO A 83 21.70 -3.68 -1.35
N LYS A 84 22.82 -4.19 -1.88
CA LYS A 84 23.16 -5.63 -1.88
C LYS A 84 23.06 -6.30 -0.50
N LYS A 85 23.34 -5.54 0.57
CA LYS A 85 23.23 -5.96 1.97
C LYS A 85 21.80 -6.38 2.37
N MET A 86 20.77 -5.68 1.87
CA MET A 86 19.38 -6.02 2.15
C MET A 86 18.89 -7.21 1.32
N LEU A 87 19.40 -7.38 0.11
CA LEU A 87 19.11 -8.53 -0.74
C LEU A 87 19.68 -9.84 -0.14
N SER A 88 20.87 -9.78 0.45
CA SER A 88 21.49 -10.95 1.10
C SER A 88 20.81 -11.35 2.42
N LEU A 89 20.28 -10.38 3.18
CA LEU A 89 19.54 -10.65 4.43
C LEU A 89 18.26 -11.48 4.20
N ASN A 90 17.65 -11.39 3.01
CA ASN A 90 16.53 -12.26 2.63
C ASN A 90 17.00 -13.61 2.08
N SER A 91 18.17 -13.67 1.43
CA SER A 91 18.69 -14.92 0.85
C SER A 91 19.07 -15.98 1.89
N GLU A 92 19.38 -15.58 3.13
CA GLU A 92 19.68 -16.52 4.23
C GLU A 92 18.41 -17.12 4.89
N LYS A 93 17.22 -16.61 4.58
CA LYS A 93 15.93 -17.10 5.12
C LYS A 93 15.04 -17.79 4.08
N ASP A 94 15.54 -17.98 2.86
CA ASP A 94 14.74 -18.30 1.66
C ASP A 94 14.80 -19.79 1.25
N ASP A 95 14.34 -20.69 2.13
CA ASP A 95 14.03 -22.08 1.75
C ASP A 95 12.62 -22.21 1.14
N ASN A 96 11.88 -21.10 1.02
CA ASN A 96 10.55 -21.07 0.41
C ASN A 96 10.47 -19.93 -0.61
N ARG A 97 11.09 -20.17 -1.77
CA ARG A 97 10.80 -19.39 -2.98
C ARG A 97 9.29 -19.38 -3.22
N PHE A 98 8.66 -18.25 -2.97
CA PHE A 98 7.43 -17.91 -3.70
C PHE A 98 7.84 -17.56 -5.13
N ASP A 99 8.18 -18.61 -5.89
CA ASP A 99 8.45 -18.55 -7.31
C ASP A 99 7.13 -18.21 -8.03
N GLU A 100 7.12 -17.10 -8.75
CA GLU A 100 5.98 -16.59 -9.55
C GLU A 100 5.45 -17.61 -10.58
N LYS A 101 6.16 -18.72 -10.80
CA LYS A 101 5.78 -19.82 -11.71
C LYS A 101 5.00 -20.96 -11.07
N ASN A 102 5.05 -21.11 -9.74
CA ASN A 102 4.35 -22.18 -9.05
C ASN A 102 3.31 -21.59 -8.11
N GLU A 103 2.06 -21.69 -8.58
CA GLU A 103 0.82 -21.55 -7.81
C GLU A 103 0.45 -20.11 -7.43
N THR A 104 -0.54 -19.60 -8.17
CA THR A 104 -1.43 -18.50 -7.82
C THR A 104 -2.13 -18.79 -6.49
N ILE A 105 -1.42 -18.66 -5.37
CA ILE A 105 -2.05 -18.54 -4.06
C ILE A 105 -2.81 -17.21 -4.09
N SER A 106 -4.12 -17.28 -3.92
CA SER A 106 -4.97 -16.09 -3.96
C SER A 106 -4.53 -15.14 -2.86
N ASP A 107 -4.48 -13.83 -3.12
CA ASP A 107 -4.14 -12.82 -2.10
C ASP A 107 -5.02 -12.96 -0.84
N LYS A 108 -6.22 -13.53 -1.01
CA LYS A 108 -7.16 -13.89 0.06
C LYS A 108 -6.69 -15.03 0.96
N GLU A 109 -5.99 -16.03 0.42
CA GLU A 109 -5.40 -17.16 1.16
C GLU A 109 -4.14 -16.71 1.91
N MET A 110 -3.31 -15.87 1.29
CA MET A 110 -2.09 -15.32 1.87
C MET A 110 -2.39 -14.37 3.05
N ARG A 111 -3.47 -13.59 2.94
CA ARG A 111 -4.01 -12.76 4.06
C ARG A 111 -4.56 -13.59 5.23
N GLY A 112 -4.98 -14.83 4.98
CA GLY A 112 -5.46 -15.75 6.03
C GLY A 112 -4.37 -16.21 7.00
N ILE A 113 -3.11 -16.19 6.56
CA ILE A 113 -1.92 -16.57 7.35
C ILE A 113 -1.54 -15.45 8.34
N GLY A 114 -2.02 -14.23 8.11
CA GLY A 114 -1.78 -13.06 8.95
C GLY A 114 -0.53 -12.28 8.52
N ILE A 115 -0.69 -10.96 8.42
CA ILE A 115 0.34 -9.99 7.99
C ILE A 115 1.57 -9.96 8.93
N PHE A 116 1.44 -10.56 10.13
CA PHE A 116 2.47 -10.65 11.17
C PHE A 116 2.79 -12.09 11.56
N ALA A 117 3.00 -12.98 10.59
CA ALA A 117 3.58 -14.29 10.91
C ALA A 117 4.96 -14.10 11.58
N LYS A 118 5.31 -14.98 12.52
CA LYS A 118 6.48 -14.85 13.41
C LYS A 118 7.83 -14.65 12.67
N ASP A 119 7.88 -14.99 11.38
CA ASP A 119 9.07 -14.92 10.53
C ASP A 119 9.01 -13.80 9.46
N THR A 120 7.99 -12.93 9.45
CA THR A 120 7.91 -11.83 8.46
C THR A 120 8.94 -10.74 8.74
N TYR A 121 9.83 -10.52 7.78
CA TYR A 121 10.74 -9.38 7.82
C TYR A 121 9.99 -8.09 7.47
N ASN A 122 9.89 -7.16 8.43
CA ASN A 122 9.25 -5.86 8.20
C ASN A 122 10.19 -4.94 7.41
N LEU A 123 10.27 -5.20 6.10
CA LEU A 123 11.13 -4.51 5.17
C LEU A 123 10.87 -2.99 5.11
N PRO A 124 9.61 -2.48 5.12
CA PRO A 124 9.35 -1.04 5.21
C PRO A 124 10.06 -0.37 6.40
N ILE A 125 9.98 -0.97 7.58
CA ILE A 125 10.62 -0.44 8.79
C ILE A 125 12.14 -0.56 8.72
N ALA A 126 12.67 -1.66 8.20
CA ALA A 126 14.11 -1.82 8.01
C ALA A 126 14.68 -0.75 7.06
N ILE A 127 13.98 -0.46 5.96
CA ILE A 127 14.37 0.59 5.00
C ILE A 127 14.28 1.96 5.69
N SER A 128 13.21 2.23 6.44
CA SER A 128 13.08 3.46 7.23
C SER A 128 14.26 3.66 8.17
N PHE A 129 14.72 2.61 8.85
CA PHE A 129 15.86 2.68 9.76
C PHE A 129 17.16 3.06 9.03
N GLU A 130 17.43 2.48 7.87
CA GLU A 130 18.63 2.82 7.08
C GLU A 130 18.57 4.26 6.53
N ILE A 131 17.38 4.75 6.12
CA ILE A 131 17.22 6.14 5.69
C ILE A 131 17.47 7.11 6.87
N THR A 132 16.90 6.82 8.04
CA THR A 132 17.09 7.65 9.24
C THR A 132 18.55 7.65 9.69
N LYS A 133 19.23 6.49 9.64
CA LYS A 133 20.65 6.37 9.95
C LYS A 133 21.51 7.22 9.02
N TYR A 134 21.19 7.23 7.72
CA TYR A 134 21.84 8.12 6.76
C TYR A 134 21.60 9.58 7.11
N LEU A 135 20.36 9.97 7.44
CA LEU A 135 20.04 11.36 7.81
C LEU A 135 20.82 11.84 9.05
N GLU A 136 20.99 10.98 10.06
CA GLU A 136 21.81 11.29 11.25
C GLU A 136 23.30 11.46 10.91
N TYR A 137 23.83 10.68 9.97
CA TYR A 137 25.20 10.84 9.50
C TYR A 137 25.39 12.19 8.80
N VAL A 138 24.44 12.60 7.95
CA VAL A 138 24.53 13.86 7.19
C VAL A 138 24.30 15.09 8.07
N ASP A 139 23.49 15.02 9.13
CA ASP A 139 23.33 16.13 10.09
C ASP A 139 24.69 16.59 10.66
N LYS A 140 25.56 15.63 11.01
CA LYS A 140 26.93 15.89 11.49
C LYS A 140 27.83 16.59 10.46
N THR A 141 27.43 16.62 9.18
CA THR A 141 28.20 17.20 8.08
C THR A 141 27.80 18.65 7.72
N GLY A 142 26.76 19.20 8.38
CA GLY A 142 26.42 20.62 8.32
C GLY A 142 25.07 20.97 7.67
N ILE A 143 24.07 20.09 7.76
CA ILE A 143 22.68 20.46 7.39
C ILE A 143 22.16 21.51 8.38
N VAL A 144 21.39 22.48 7.88
CA VAL A 144 20.69 23.45 8.74
C VAL A 144 19.59 22.72 9.52
N VAL A 145 19.62 22.83 10.86
CA VAL A 145 18.72 22.10 11.79
C VAL A 145 17.22 22.12 11.38
N PRO A 146 16.62 23.23 10.94
CA PRO A 146 15.22 23.24 10.51
C PRO A 146 14.93 22.31 9.33
N ILE A 147 15.86 22.18 8.38
CA ILE A 147 15.71 21.30 7.21
C ILE A 147 15.80 19.83 7.66
N TYR A 148 16.76 19.51 8.52
CA TYR A 148 16.89 18.17 9.11
C TYR A 148 15.59 17.75 9.82
N MET A 149 15.02 18.63 10.66
CA MET A 149 13.76 18.34 11.37
C MET A 149 12.61 18.05 10.42
N ILE A 150 12.49 18.79 9.31
CA ILE A 150 11.46 18.55 8.30
C ILE A 150 11.69 17.21 7.60
N MET A 151 12.93 16.89 7.20
CA MET A 151 13.26 15.61 6.56
C MET A 151 12.99 14.42 7.47
N TYR A 152 13.38 14.52 8.74
CA TYR A 152 13.09 13.50 9.75
C TYR A 152 11.57 13.34 9.95
N GLY A 153 10.84 14.45 9.99
CA GLY A 153 9.37 14.46 10.06
C GLY A 153 8.70 13.80 8.85
N LEU A 154 9.22 14.01 7.64
CA LEU A 154 8.71 13.35 6.42
C LEU A 154 8.92 11.83 6.47
N ILE A 155 10.08 11.36 6.93
CA ILE A 155 10.33 9.91 7.11
C ILE A 155 9.35 9.34 8.15
N GLY A 156 9.14 10.04 9.27
CA GLY A 156 8.15 9.66 10.27
C GLY A 156 6.73 9.58 9.70
N SER A 157 6.32 10.58 8.90
CA SER A 157 5.02 10.60 8.22
C SER A 157 4.85 9.39 7.28
N ILE A 158 5.88 8.99 6.54
CA ILE A 158 5.84 7.80 5.68
C ILE A 158 5.61 6.53 6.51
N VAL A 159 6.24 6.41 7.69
CA VAL A 159 6.01 5.30 8.63
C VAL A 159 4.59 5.34 9.20
N ASP A 160 4.07 6.50 9.58
CA ASP A 160 2.70 6.66 10.07
C ASP A 160 1.67 6.27 9.00
N ILE A 161 1.92 6.63 7.74
CA ILE A 161 1.10 6.22 6.60
C ILE A 161 1.11 4.70 6.43
N PHE A 162 2.29 4.07 6.53
CA PHE A 162 2.41 2.61 6.48
C PHE A 162 1.60 1.93 7.59
N VAL A 163 1.71 2.41 8.83
CA VAL A 163 0.92 1.91 9.97
C VAL A 163 -0.58 2.15 9.74
N GLY A 164 -0.96 3.27 9.13
CA GLY A 164 -2.33 3.56 8.71
C GLY A 164 -2.87 2.53 7.71
N CYS A 165 -2.07 2.14 6.70
CA CYS A 165 -2.45 1.11 5.74
C CYS A 165 -2.60 -0.27 6.43
N ILE A 166 -1.67 -0.61 7.33
CA ILE A 166 -1.77 -1.83 8.15
C ILE A 166 -3.06 -1.82 8.97
N ARG A 167 -3.44 -0.71 9.59
CA ARG A 167 -4.68 -0.60 10.37
C ARG A 167 -5.88 -0.97 9.48
N ILE A 168 -6.00 -0.35 8.31
CA ILE A 168 -7.11 -0.64 7.37
C ILE A 168 -7.13 -2.14 7.02
N GLU A 169 -5.99 -2.78 6.81
CA GLU A 169 -5.93 -4.19 6.44
C GLU A 169 -6.22 -5.14 7.62
N THR A 170 -5.66 -4.86 8.78
CA THR A 170 -5.71 -5.74 9.97
C THR A 170 -6.97 -5.59 10.80
N THR A 171 -7.69 -4.48 10.68
CA THR A 171 -8.95 -4.22 11.41
C THR A 171 -10.16 -4.20 10.46
N PRO A 172 -10.58 -5.36 9.90
CA PRO A 172 -11.78 -5.43 9.08
C PRO A 172 -13.06 -5.29 9.91
N VAL A 173 -14.19 -5.02 9.23
CA VAL A 173 -15.50 -5.02 9.89
C VAL A 173 -15.74 -6.42 10.48
N PRO A 174 -16.29 -6.53 11.71
CA PRO A 174 -16.50 -7.83 12.33
C PRO A 174 -17.26 -8.80 11.41
N LYS A 175 -16.68 -10.00 11.15
CA LYS A 175 -17.27 -11.00 10.24
C LYS A 175 -18.68 -11.42 10.64
N ALA A 176 -18.99 -11.42 11.93
CA ALA A 176 -20.34 -11.70 12.42
C ALA A 176 -21.36 -10.66 11.94
N TYR A 177 -20.97 -9.39 11.86
CA TYR A 177 -21.82 -8.32 11.35
C TYR A 177 -22.11 -8.48 9.86
N SER A 178 -21.07 -8.71 9.04
CA SER A 178 -21.24 -8.91 7.59
C SER A 178 -22.07 -10.16 7.28
N SER A 179 -21.84 -11.26 8.00
CA SER A 179 -22.59 -12.51 7.84
C SER A 179 -24.07 -12.36 8.22
N HIS A 180 -24.35 -11.72 9.36
CA HIS A 180 -25.74 -11.47 9.76
C HIS A 180 -26.49 -10.54 8.80
N LEU A 181 -25.80 -9.57 8.21
CA LEU A 181 -26.43 -8.67 7.24
C LEU A 181 -26.90 -9.41 5.97
N TYR A 182 -26.09 -10.34 5.47
CA TYR A 182 -26.50 -11.21 4.35
C TYR A 182 -27.67 -12.12 4.74
N LEU A 183 -27.66 -12.71 5.94
CA LEU A 183 -28.75 -13.55 6.42
C LEU A 183 -30.08 -12.79 6.53
N ILE A 184 -30.07 -11.61 7.17
CA ILE A 184 -31.27 -10.78 7.33
C ILE A 184 -31.80 -10.30 5.97
N THR A 185 -30.91 -9.89 5.07
CA THR A 185 -31.29 -9.48 3.71
C THR A 185 -31.88 -10.66 2.93
N GLY A 186 -31.29 -11.85 3.04
CA GLY A 186 -31.81 -13.07 2.44
C GLY A 186 -33.19 -13.44 2.97
N LEU A 187 -33.39 -13.41 4.29
CA LEU A 187 -34.70 -13.64 4.91
C LEU A 187 -35.74 -12.60 4.45
N TYR A 188 -35.36 -11.32 4.38
CA TYR A 188 -36.23 -10.27 3.84
C TYR A 188 -36.66 -10.56 2.41
N LEU A 189 -35.71 -10.95 1.54
CA LEU A 189 -36.00 -11.31 0.15
C LEU A 189 -36.89 -12.56 0.04
N MET A 190 -36.76 -13.54 0.96
CA MET A 190 -37.63 -14.71 1.01
C MET A 190 -39.06 -14.37 1.46
N CYS A 191 -39.25 -13.31 2.25
CA CYS A 191 -40.57 -12.90 2.74
C CYS A 191 -41.41 -12.12 1.70
N ILE A 192 -40.79 -11.51 0.69
CA ILE A 192 -41.48 -10.72 -0.36
C ILE A 192 -42.65 -11.46 -1.04
N PRO A 193 -42.49 -12.71 -1.54
CA PRO A 193 -43.60 -13.41 -2.21
C PRO A 193 -44.82 -13.63 -1.29
N PHE A 194 -44.59 -13.78 0.02
CA PHE A 194 -45.68 -13.91 0.99
C PHE A 194 -46.30 -12.56 1.35
N ALA A 195 -45.51 -11.48 1.37
CA ALA A 195 -45.98 -10.13 1.66
C ALA A 195 -46.87 -9.56 0.53
N MET A 196 -46.62 -9.94 -0.73
CA MET A 196 -47.38 -9.49 -1.90
C MET A 196 -48.57 -10.40 -2.24
N ASN A 197 -49.05 -11.19 -1.27
CA ASN A 197 -50.16 -12.11 -1.49
C ASN A 197 -51.39 -11.38 -2.08
N GLY A 198 -51.93 -11.91 -3.19
CA GLY A 198 -53.05 -11.30 -3.93
C GLY A 198 -52.66 -10.56 -5.22
N ASN A 199 -51.37 -10.30 -5.48
CA ASN A 199 -50.92 -9.75 -6.76
C ASN A 199 -50.65 -10.85 -7.81
N PRO A 200 -50.74 -10.55 -9.12
CA PRO A 200 -50.33 -11.48 -10.16
C PRO A 200 -48.87 -11.93 -9.98
N VAL A 201 -48.61 -13.23 -10.10
CA VAL A 201 -47.28 -13.83 -9.90
C VAL A 201 -46.20 -13.15 -10.74
N ALA A 202 -46.54 -12.73 -11.96
CA ALA A 202 -45.62 -12.02 -12.85
C ALA A 202 -45.13 -10.68 -12.24
N VAL A 203 -46.02 -9.91 -11.60
CA VAL A 203 -45.67 -8.64 -10.97
C VAL A 203 -44.79 -8.88 -9.76
N THR A 204 -45.15 -9.85 -8.91
CA THR A 204 -44.34 -10.23 -7.74
C THR A 204 -42.95 -10.71 -8.15
N ALA A 205 -42.83 -11.50 -9.21
CA ALA A 205 -41.55 -11.97 -9.72
C ALA A 205 -40.66 -10.82 -10.24
N ILE A 206 -41.23 -9.87 -10.97
CA ILE A 206 -40.48 -8.68 -11.45
C ILE A 206 -39.96 -7.86 -10.27
N VAL A 207 -40.82 -7.58 -9.29
CA VAL A 207 -40.43 -6.83 -8.07
C VAL A 207 -39.35 -7.59 -7.29
N GLN A 208 -39.49 -8.91 -7.14
CA GLN A 208 -38.52 -9.77 -6.48
C GLN A 208 -37.13 -9.66 -7.14
N VAL A 209 -37.06 -9.78 -8.46
CA VAL A 209 -35.79 -9.71 -9.21
C VAL A 209 -35.14 -8.34 -9.03
N ILE A 210 -35.91 -7.26 -9.16
CA ILE A 210 -35.40 -5.89 -9.02
C ILE A 210 -34.86 -5.66 -7.61
N LEU A 211 -35.61 -6.03 -6.56
CA LEU A 211 -35.18 -5.86 -5.17
C LEU A 211 -33.97 -6.74 -4.83
N THR A 212 -33.94 -7.97 -5.32
CA THR A 212 -32.80 -8.88 -5.14
C THR A 212 -31.54 -8.29 -5.75
N PHE A 213 -31.63 -7.81 -7.00
CA PHE A 213 -30.52 -7.16 -7.69
C PHE A 213 -30.02 -5.93 -6.92
N MET A 214 -30.93 -5.04 -6.50
CA MET A 214 -30.53 -3.82 -5.78
C MET A 214 -29.89 -4.12 -4.42
N LEU A 215 -30.51 -5.00 -3.60
CA LEU A 215 -30.06 -5.25 -2.23
C LEU A 215 -28.83 -6.14 -2.16
N LEU A 216 -28.75 -7.20 -2.98
CA LEU A 216 -27.55 -8.04 -3.02
C LEU A 216 -26.42 -7.34 -3.77
N GLY A 217 -26.72 -6.62 -4.86
CA GLY A 217 -25.72 -5.88 -5.63
C GLY A 217 -24.97 -4.86 -4.78
N ILE A 218 -25.69 -4.05 -3.99
CA ILE A 218 -25.05 -3.05 -3.13
C ILE A 218 -24.23 -3.69 -1.99
N LEU A 219 -24.65 -4.86 -1.47
CA LEU A 219 -23.89 -5.61 -0.47
C LEU A 219 -22.61 -6.18 -1.06
N SER A 220 -22.67 -6.74 -2.28
CA SER A 220 -21.50 -7.24 -2.99
C SER A 220 -20.51 -6.13 -3.31
N ILE A 221 -20.97 -4.97 -3.79
CA ILE A 221 -20.11 -3.80 -4.01
C ILE A 221 -19.43 -3.37 -2.70
N SER A 222 -20.18 -3.36 -1.59
CA SER A 222 -19.61 -3.01 -0.28
C SER A 222 -18.50 -3.96 0.14
N GLU A 223 -18.65 -5.26 -0.13
CA GLU A 223 -17.64 -6.26 0.20
C GLU A 223 -16.38 -6.13 -0.66
N GLU A 224 -16.55 -5.79 -1.94
CA GLU A 224 -15.44 -5.58 -2.86
C GLU A 224 -14.59 -4.36 -2.48
N ILE A 225 -15.22 -3.21 -2.22
CA ILE A 225 -14.49 -1.98 -1.86
C ILE A 225 -13.99 -1.95 -0.41
N GLU A 226 -14.39 -2.91 0.43
CA GLU A 226 -14.02 -2.96 1.85
C GLU A 226 -12.51 -3.14 2.05
N ASN A 227 -11.83 -3.81 1.12
CA ASN A 227 -10.39 -4.04 1.16
C ASN A 227 -9.68 -3.40 -0.05
N PRO A 228 -9.25 -2.14 0.06
CA PRO A 228 -8.77 -1.38 -1.09
C PRO A 228 -7.37 -1.76 -1.61
N PHE A 229 -6.64 -2.65 -0.92
CA PHE A 229 -5.23 -2.94 -1.20
C PHE A 229 -4.99 -4.31 -1.84
N GLY A 230 -6.00 -4.96 -2.41
CA GLY A 230 -5.84 -6.24 -3.12
C GLY A 230 -5.34 -6.09 -4.55
N SER A 231 -5.58 -7.14 -5.34
CA SER A 231 -5.29 -7.22 -6.77
C SER A 231 -6.55 -7.24 -7.63
N ASP A 232 -7.72 -6.92 -7.06
CA ASP A 232 -8.98 -6.87 -7.80
C ASP A 232 -9.01 -5.65 -8.73
N ARG A 233 -9.87 -5.69 -9.76
CA ARG A 233 -9.95 -4.62 -10.77
C ARG A 233 -10.35 -3.26 -10.18
N ASN A 234 -11.10 -3.28 -9.07
CA ASN A 234 -11.63 -2.10 -8.41
C ASN A 234 -10.77 -1.65 -7.21
N ASP A 235 -9.68 -2.35 -6.92
CA ASP A 235 -8.73 -1.97 -5.88
C ASP A 235 -7.87 -0.77 -6.28
N LEU A 236 -7.19 -0.18 -5.30
CA LEU A 236 -6.31 0.94 -5.53
C LEU A 236 -5.09 0.51 -6.37
N PRO A 237 -4.70 1.28 -7.40
CA PRO A 237 -3.60 0.90 -8.29
C PRO A 237 -2.24 1.22 -7.66
N ILE A 238 -1.87 0.53 -6.57
CA ILE A 238 -0.63 0.76 -5.80
C ILE A 238 0.61 0.67 -6.72
N SER A 239 0.62 -0.27 -7.67
CA SER A 239 1.69 -0.40 -8.66
C SER A 239 1.95 0.89 -9.43
N LYS A 240 0.89 1.59 -9.84
CA LYS A 240 1.01 2.84 -10.59
C LYS A 240 1.65 3.96 -9.76
N TYR A 241 1.32 4.03 -8.47
CA TYR A 241 1.97 4.96 -7.54
C TYR A 241 3.46 4.65 -7.39
N CYS A 242 3.83 3.37 -7.23
CA CYS A 242 5.23 2.96 -7.14
C CYS A 242 6.01 3.23 -8.44
N ASP A 243 5.39 3.02 -9.60
CA ASP A 243 5.98 3.28 -10.90
C ASP A 243 6.20 4.78 -11.13
N ASN A 244 5.22 5.63 -10.80
CA ASN A 244 5.38 7.09 -10.85
C ASN A 244 6.56 7.58 -10.00
N LEU A 245 6.70 7.04 -8.77
CA LEU A 245 7.80 7.38 -7.87
C LEU A 245 9.16 6.94 -8.42
N TYR A 246 9.22 5.77 -9.07
CA TYR A 246 10.41 5.29 -9.75
C TYR A 246 10.80 6.23 -10.90
N ASP A 247 9.84 6.61 -11.74
CA ASP A 247 10.09 7.52 -12.86
C ASP A 247 10.55 8.90 -12.37
N HIS A 248 9.97 9.41 -11.28
CA HIS A 248 10.42 10.65 -10.63
C HIS A 248 11.85 10.57 -10.10
N LEU A 249 12.24 9.44 -9.52
CA LEU A 249 13.61 9.21 -9.07
C LEU A 249 14.57 9.21 -10.26
N MET A 250 14.25 8.43 -11.31
CA MET A 250 15.10 8.33 -12.50
C MET A 250 15.28 9.69 -13.17
N PHE A 251 14.20 10.46 -13.33
CA PHE A 251 14.25 11.83 -13.83
C PHE A 251 15.19 12.72 -13.00
N THR A 252 15.12 12.62 -11.66
CA THR A 252 15.96 13.43 -10.76
C THR A 252 17.45 13.05 -10.85
N LEU A 253 17.74 11.75 -10.93
CA LEU A 253 19.11 11.24 -11.06
C LEU A 253 19.75 11.64 -12.40
N GLU A 254 18.98 11.62 -13.49
CA GLU A 254 19.44 12.06 -14.81
C GLU A 254 19.80 13.56 -14.85
N HIS A 255 18.98 14.41 -14.21
CA HIS A 255 19.24 15.85 -14.16
C HIS A 255 20.48 16.17 -13.31
N SER A 256 20.63 15.52 -12.17
CA SER A 256 21.82 15.65 -11.31
C SER A 256 23.12 15.34 -12.06
N ARG A 257 23.08 14.31 -12.92
CA ARG A 257 24.21 13.92 -13.75
C ARG A 257 24.53 15.01 -14.78
N LYS A 258 23.53 15.57 -15.48
CA LYS A 258 23.74 16.61 -16.50
C LYS A 258 24.32 17.91 -15.92
N GLU A 259 23.85 18.34 -14.74
CA GLU A 259 24.40 19.52 -14.07
C GLU A 259 25.89 19.34 -13.77
N SER A 260 26.31 18.17 -13.28
CA SER A 260 27.72 17.88 -13.02
C SER A 260 28.63 17.91 -14.24
N PHE A 261 28.09 17.69 -15.45
CA PHE A 261 28.84 17.78 -16.71
C PHE A 261 28.88 19.19 -17.30
N SER A 262 28.03 20.11 -16.85
CA SER A 262 27.97 21.49 -17.35
C SER A 262 28.88 22.48 -16.59
N THR A 263 29.41 22.06 -15.43
CA THR A 263 30.32 22.83 -14.57
C THR A 263 31.79 22.46 -14.73
N VAL A 264 32.11 21.58 -15.69
CA VAL A 264 33.48 21.20 -16.09
C VAL A 264 33.77 21.82 -17.45
#